data_AF-A0A925VUL0-F1
#
_entry.id   AF-A0A925VUL0-F1
#
_cell.length_a   1.000
_cell.length_b   1.000
_cell.length_c   1.000
_cell.angle_alpha   90.00
_cell.angle_beta   90.00
_cell.angle_gamma   90.00
#
_symmetry.space_group_name_H-M   'P 1'
#
loop_
_entity.id
_entity.type
_entity.pdbx_description
1 polymer ?
#
loop_
_entity_poly.entity_id
_entity_poly.type
_entity_poly.pdbx_seq_one_letter_code
_entity_poly.pdbx_strand_id
1 'polypeptide(L)' 'MDSTARKWPRLALILGVRGYQVVLSPIFGGSCRYYPSCSAYAIEALERHGALRGGWMSLKRIGRCHPFRPGGFDPVP' A
#
# COMPACT_ATOMS: atom_id res chain seq x y z
N MET A 1 19.71 -6.58 22.92
CA MET A 1 19.78 -5.63 21.79
C MET A 1 19.42 -6.41 20.53
N ASP A 2 18.17 -6.40 20.05
CA ASP A 2 17.80 -6.88 18.68
C ASP A 2 16.30 -6.68 18.35
N SER A 3 15.68 -5.63 18.89
CA SER A 3 14.27 -5.30 18.55
C SER A 3 14.16 -4.31 17.38
N THR A 4 15.29 -3.83 16.87
CA THR A 4 15.36 -2.81 15.81
C THR A 4 15.17 -3.44 14.43
N ALA A 5 15.80 -4.61 14.17
CA ALA A 5 15.78 -5.30 12.86
C ALA A 5 14.36 -5.62 12.34
N ARG A 6 13.40 -5.89 13.25
CA ARG A 6 12.01 -6.21 12.88
C ARG A 6 11.19 -4.99 12.46
N LYS A 7 11.64 -3.76 12.78
CA LYS A 7 10.94 -2.50 12.45
C LYS A 7 11.43 -1.85 11.15
N TRP A 8 12.65 -2.15 10.70
CA TRP A 8 13.20 -1.68 9.42
C TRP A 8 12.38 -2.06 8.17
N PRO A 9 11.87 -3.30 8.02
CA PRO A 9 11.18 -3.67 6.79
C PRO A 9 9.88 -2.87 6.58
N ARG A 10 9.20 -2.44 7.64
CA ARG A 10 7.98 -1.62 7.51
C ARG A 10 8.29 -0.24 6.92
N LEU A 11 9.39 0.37 7.37
CA LEU A 11 9.79 1.71 6.94
C LEU A 11 10.33 1.67 5.52
N ALA A 12 11.11 0.65 5.17
CA ALA A 12 11.57 0.43 3.80
C ALA A 12 10.39 0.24 2.83
N LEU A 13 9.35 -0.52 3.23
CA LEU A 13 8.14 -0.70 2.40
C LEU A 13 7.34 0.59 2.27
N ILE A 14 7.14 1.35 3.36
CA ILE A 14 6.46 2.65 3.31
C ILE A 14 7.24 3.62 2.41
N LEU A 15 8.57 3.64 2.51
CA LEU A 15 9.42 4.48 1.67
C LEU A 15 9.33 4.07 0.19
N GLY A 16 9.29 2.76 -0.09
CA GLY A 16 9.07 2.23 -1.45
C GLY A 16 7.70 2.61 -2.01
N VAL A 17 6.65 2.55 -1.20
CA VAL A 17 5.30 3.00 -1.59
C VAL A 17 5.28 4.51 -1.86
N ARG A 18 5.98 5.31 -1.05
CA ARG A 18 6.11 6.76 -1.30
C ARG A 18 6.96 7.09 -2.52
N GLY A 19 8.05 6.36 -2.77
CA GLY A 19 8.84 6.49 -4.00
C GLY A 19 8.00 6.15 -5.24
N TYR A 20 7.22 5.07 -5.16
CA TYR A 20 6.23 4.70 -6.18
C TYR A 20 5.19 5.80 -6.37
N GLN A 21 4.65 6.40 -5.28
CA GLN A 21 3.73 7.54 -5.39
C GLN A 21 4.37 8.72 -6.13
N VAL A 22 5.62 9.08 -5.85
CA VAL A 22 6.26 10.24 -6.52
C VAL A 22 6.53 9.97 -7.99
N VAL A 23 6.96 8.75 -8.33
CA VAL A 23 7.30 8.37 -9.71
C VAL A 23 6.04 8.11 -10.56
N LEU A 24 5.00 7.49 -10.00
CA LEU A 24 3.80 7.12 -10.74
C LEU A 24 2.60 8.05 -10.54
N SER A 25 2.54 8.91 -9.52
CA SER A 25 1.49 9.94 -9.41
C SER A 25 1.34 10.78 -10.69
N PRO A 26 2.43 11.27 -11.33
CA PRO A 26 2.32 12.01 -12.59
C PRO A 26 1.87 11.14 -13.79
N ILE A 27 2.06 9.82 -13.73
CA ILE A 27 1.77 8.88 -14.83
C ILE A 27 0.37 8.24 -14.69
N PHE A 28 -0.08 7.98 -13.46
CA PHE A 28 -1.31 7.25 -13.15
C PHE A 28 -2.47 8.14 -12.71
N GLY A 29 -2.27 9.46 -12.56
CA GLY A 29 -3.34 10.46 -12.52
C GLY A 29 -4.52 10.12 -11.61
N GLY A 30 -4.29 9.55 -10.42
CA GLY A 30 -5.37 9.25 -9.48
C GLY A 30 -6.33 8.11 -9.89
N SER A 31 -5.96 7.20 -10.79
CA SER A 31 -6.84 6.13 -11.29
C SER A 31 -7.02 4.92 -10.33
N CYS A 32 -6.72 5.05 -9.04
CA CYS A 32 -7.02 3.95 -8.11
C CYS A 32 -8.53 3.88 -7.91
N ARG A 33 -9.11 2.74 -8.27
CA ARG A 33 -10.57 2.53 -8.26
C ARG A 33 -11.15 2.28 -6.88
N TYR A 34 -10.30 2.01 -5.90
CA TYR A 34 -10.72 1.74 -4.53
C TYR A 34 -10.48 2.97 -3.64
N TYR A 35 -11.40 3.20 -2.70
CA TYR A 35 -11.26 4.18 -1.64
C TYR A 35 -11.13 3.49 -0.27
N PRO A 36 -10.15 3.84 0.57
CA PRO A 36 -9.02 4.72 0.29
C PRO A 36 -8.12 4.15 -0.82
N SER A 37 -7.29 5.03 -1.40
CA SER A 37 -6.41 4.69 -2.53
C SER A 37 -5.47 3.54 -2.18
N CYS A 38 -4.96 2.86 -3.19
CA CYS A 38 -4.15 1.67 -3.09
C CYS A 38 -2.88 1.90 -2.26
N SER A 39 -2.31 3.10 -2.34
CA SER A 39 -1.15 3.53 -1.56
C SER A 39 -1.51 3.98 -0.15
N ALA A 40 -2.65 4.63 0.06
CA ALA A 40 -3.16 4.94 1.39
C ALA A 40 -3.50 3.67 2.18
N TYR A 41 -4.18 2.72 1.53
CA TYR A 41 -4.42 1.38 2.06
C TYR A 41 -3.10 0.68 2.41
N ALA A 42 -2.08 0.83 1.57
CA ALA A 42 -0.80 0.18 1.84
C ALA A 42 -0.10 0.73 3.09
N ILE A 43 -0.11 2.05 3.26
CA ILE A 43 0.45 2.69 4.45
C ILE A 43 -0.32 2.23 5.69
N GLU A 44 -1.65 2.32 5.66
CA GLU A 44 -2.50 1.94 6.79
C GLU A 44 -2.39 0.44 7.13
N ALA A 45 -2.27 -0.43 6.12
CA ALA A 45 -2.08 -1.87 6.32
C ALA A 45 -0.71 -2.17 6.92
N LEU A 46 0.35 -1.47 6.50
CA LEU A 46 1.69 -1.61 7.07
C LEU A 46 1.75 -1.08 8.51
N GLU A 47 0.99 -0.04 8.83
CA GLU A 47 0.88 0.53 10.17
C GLU A 47 0.09 -0.37 11.13
N ARG A 48 -1.07 -0.89 10.71
CA ARG A 48 -1.93 -1.76 11.55
C ARG A 48 -1.42 -3.19 11.66
N HIS A 49 -0.99 -3.80 10.56
CA HIS A 49 -0.68 -5.24 10.48
C HIS A 49 0.82 -5.55 10.39
N GLY A 50 1.67 -4.53 10.31
CA GLY A 50 3.12 -4.67 10.16
C GLY A 50 3.57 -5.04 8.74
N ALA A 51 4.89 -5.17 8.53
CA ALA A 51 5.50 -5.31 7.21
C ALA A 51 5.01 -6.52 6.39
N LEU A 52 4.90 -7.70 7.03
CA LEU A 52 4.55 -8.94 6.34
C LEU A 52 3.06 -8.99 5.95
N ARG A 53 2.16 -8.91 6.94
CA ARG A 53 0.70 -8.94 6.68
C ARG A 53 0.24 -7.69 5.95
N GLY A 54 0.71 -6.51 6.36
CA GLY A 54 0.38 -5.25 5.69
C GLY A 54 0.86 -5.22 4.25
N GLY A 55 2.11 -5.66 3.99
CA GLY A 55 2.65 -5.78 2.64
C GLY A 55 1.86 -6.75 1.77
N TRP A 56 1.49 -7.92 2.31
CA TRP A 56 0.68 -8.90 1.60
C TRP A 56 -0.72 -8.37 1.23
N MET A 57 -1.41 -7.71 2.17
CA MET A 57 -2.73 -7.10 1.91
C MET A 57 -2.64 -6.02 0.83
N SER A 58 -1.60 -5.19 0.90
CA SER A 58 -1.32 -4.12 -0.07
C SER A 58 -1.12 -4.66 -1.48
N LEU A 59 -0.22 -5.65 -1.64
CA LEU A 59 0.08 -6.27 -2.93
C LEU A 59 -1.15 -6.95 -3.53
N LYS A 60 -1.91 -7.69 -2.71
CA LYS A 60 -3.16 -8.33 -3.14
C LYS A 60 -4.19 -7.31 -3.63
N ARG A 61 -4.19 -6.10 -3.09
CA ARG A 61 -5.10 -5.03 -3.53
C ARG A 61 -4.63 -4.33 -4.79
N ILE A 62 -3.32 -4.04 -4.89
CA ILE A 62 -2.73 -3.46 -6.11
C ILE A 62 -2.98 -4.39 -7.31
N GLY A 63 -2.79 -5.70 -7.15
CA GLY A 63 -3.10 -6.68 -8.21
C GLY A 63 -4.58 -6.75 -8.59
N ARG A 64 -5.50 -6.32 -7.72
CA ARG A 64 -6.93 -6.18 -8.01
C ARG A 64 -7.30 -4.82 -8.59
N CYS A 65 -6.42 -3.81 -8.49
CA CYS A 65 -6.67 -2.48 -9.01
C CYS A 65 -6.34 -2.41 -10.51
N HIS A 66 -7.30 -2.77 -11.36
CA HIS A 66 -7.17 -2.72 -12.81
C HIS A 66 -8.40 -2.05 -13.45
N PRO A 67 -8.28 -1.51 -14.68
CA PRO A 67 -9.32 -0.77 -15.37
C PRO A 67 -10.57 -1.60 -15.77
N PHE A 68 -10.68 -2.85 -15.35
CA PHE A 68 -11.85 -3.69 -15.57
C PHE A 68 -12.58 -4.09 -14.28
N ARG A 69 -12.16 -3.58 -13.10
CA ARG A 69 -12.89 -3.77 -11.83
C ARG A 69 -13.67 -2.53 -11.44
N PRO A 70 -14.92 -2.62 -10.96
CA PRO A 70 -15.73 -1.45 -10.62
C PRO A 70 -15.09 -0.57 -9.53
N GLY A 71 -14.19 -1.12 -8.70
CA GLY A 71 -13.67 -0.40 -7.55
C GLY A 71 -14.67 -0.40 -6.39
N GLY A 72 -14.46 0.49 -5.41
CA GLY A 72 -15.36 0.64 -4.28
C GLY A 72 -14.68 0.99 -2.96
N PHE A 73 -15.48 1.10 -1.90
CA PHE A 73 -14.99 1.32 -0.55
C PHE A 73 -14.47 0.00 0.05
N ASP A 74 -13.20 -0.02 0.43
CA ASP A 74 -12.56 -1.20 1.03
C ASP A 74 -11.51 -0.68 2.04
N PRO A 75 -11.86 -0.43 3.31
CA PRO A 75 -10.91 0.03 4.31
C PRO A 75 -9.99 -1.11 4.76
N VAL A 76 -8.85 -0.78 5.38
CA VAL A 76 -8.03 -1.80 6.05
C VAL A 76 -8.82 -2.34 7.24
N PRO A 77 -8.94 -3.68 7.41
CA PRO A 77 -9.58 -4.28 8.57
C PRO A 77 -8.76 -4.08 9.85
#